data_AF-A0A4Y5US20-F1
#
_entry.id   AF-A0A4Y5US20-F1
#
_cell.length_a   1.000
_cell.length_b   1.000
_cell.length_c   1.000
_cell.angle_alpha   90.00
_cell.angle_beta   90.00
_cell.angle_gamma   90.00
#
_symmetry.space_group_name_H-M   'P 1'
#
loop_
_entity.id
_entity.type
_entity.pdbx_description
1 polymer ?
#
loop_
_entity_poly.entity_id
_entity_poly.type
_entity_poly.pdbx_seq_one_letter_code
_entity_poly.pdbx_strand_id
1 'polypeptide(L)'
;CDGPWGPHAKLKLDHLGKEVLESRLPGILKLSRTFAHVDPVKEPIPVIPTCHYMMGGIPTKVTGQALTVNEKGEDVVIPGLFAVGEIACVSVHGANRLAGNSLLDLVVFGRAAGLHLQESIAEQGTLRDASESDVEGSLDRLNRWNNTRSGEDPVEIRKALQECMQHNFSVFREGDAMHEGLEQLKVIRERLKNARLDDTSSEFNTQRVECLELDNLMETAFATAVSA
;
A
#
# COMPACT_ATOMS: atom_id res chain seq x y z
N CYS A 1 -7.01 20.93 18.85
CA CYS A 1 -7.68 22.24 18.77
C CYS A 1 -8.51 22.26 17.51
N ASP A 2 -9.77 22.68 17.60
CA ASP A 2 -10.63 22.78 16.43
C ASP A 2 -10.35 24.12 15.75
N GLY A 3 -9.64 24.06 14.62
CA GLY A 3 -9.33 25.20 13.78
C GLY A 3 -9.89 24.99 12.36
N PRO A 4 -9.57 25.88 11.40
CA PRO A 4 -10.03 25.73 10.01
C PRO A 4 -9.54 24.44 9.33
N TRP A 5 -8.58 23.74 9.94
CA TRP A 5 -8.02 22.47 9.47
C TRP A 5 -8.64 21.22 10.13
N GLY A 6 -9.72 21.38 10.91
CA GLY A 6 -10.32 20.29 11.70
C GLY A 6 -9.51 19.92 12.95
N PRO A 7 -9.78 18.77 13.60
CA PRO A 7 -9.03 18.31 14.76
C PRO A 7 -7.55 18.08 14.44
N HIS A 8 -6.64 18.71 15.19
CA HIS A 8 -5.20 18.55 15.03
C HIS A 8 -4.44 18.86 16.33
N ALA A 9 -3.17 18.45 16.36
CA ALA A 9 -2.15 18.91 17.30
C ALA A 9 -1.24 19.95 16.64
N LYS A 10 -0.51 20.73 17.46
CA LYS A 10 0.40 21.79 17.00
C LYS A 10 1.86 21.33 17.11
N LEU A 11 2.54 21.16 15.98
CA LEU A 11 3.97 20.88 15.91
C LEU A 11 4.76 22.19 15.94
N LYS A 12 5.30 22.53 17.13
CA LYS A 12 6.03 23.78 17.37
C LYS A 12 7.47 23.69 16.87
N LEU A 13 7.88 24.55 15.93
CA LEU A 13 9.23 24.55 15.34
C LEU A 13 9.93 25.93 15.38
N ASP A 14 9.18 27.01 15.61
CA ASP A 14 9.68 28.40 15.60
C ASP A 14 10.85 28.64 16.56
N HIS A 15 10.90 27.91 17.67
CA HIS A 15 11.97 27.98 18.68
C HIS A 15 13.34 27.51 18.16
N LEU A 16 13.41 26.79 17.04
CA LEU A 16 14.66 26.35 16.42
C LEU A 16 15.39 27.47 15.67
N GLY A 17 14.69 28.58 15.36
CA GLY A 17 15.23 29.70 14.63
C GLY A 17 15.27 29.49 13.11
N LYS A 18 15.16 30.60 12.38
CA LYS A 18 15.03 30.62 10.91
C LYS A 18 16.19 29.91 10.21
N GLU A 19 17.43 30.19 10.62
CA GLU A 19 18.64 29.64 9.99
C GLU A 19 18.67 28.10 10.07
N VAL A 20 18.36 27.53 11.23
CA VAL A 20 18.32 26.07 11.42
C VAL A 20 17.21 25.46 10.57
N LEU A 21 16.02 26.06 10.55
CA LEU A 21 14.89 25.56 9.78
C LEU A 21 15.16 25.59 8.26
N GLU A 22 15.74 26.65 7.75
CA GLU A 22 16.08 26.79 6.32
C GLU A 22 17.23 25.87 5.91
N SER A 23 18.18 25.60 6.82
CA SER A 23 19.31 24.70 6.55
C SER A 23 18.92 23.21 6.65
N ARG A 24 18.19 22.82 7.70
CA ARG A 24 17.95 21.41 8.04
C ARG A 24 16.58 20.87 7.62
N LEU A 25 15.55 21.72 7.59
CA LEU A 25 14.16 21.33 7.31
C LEU A 25 13.52 22.13 6.14
N PRO A 26 14.25 22.48 5.05
CA PRO A 26 13.72 23.37 4.00
C PRO A 26 12.49 22.79 3.30
N GLY A 27 12.42 21.46 3.15
CA GLY A 27 11.28 20.77 2.54
C GLY A 27 9.98 20.99 3.32
N ILE A 28 10.02 20.84 4.65
CA ILE A 28 8.85 21.02 5.52
C ILE A 28 8.39 22.48 5.53
N LEU A 29 9.31 23.45 5.47
CA LEU A 29 8.96 24.87 5.32
C LEU A 29 8.12 25.12 4.07
N LYS A 30 8.54 24.57 2.93
CA LYS A 30 7.81 24.70 1.66
C LYS A 30 6.43 24.03 1.75
N LEU A 31 6.37 22.79 2.22
CA LEU A 31 5.12 22.03 2.34
C LEU A 31 4.11 22.72 3.27
N SER A 32 4.54 23.17 4.45
CA SER A 32 3.67 23.85 5.41
C SER A 32 3.09 25.14 4.83
N ARG A 33 3.91 25.98 4.17
CA ARG A 33 3.45 27.23 3.56
C ARG A 33 2.48 26.98 2.40
N THR A 34 2.74 25.95 1.60
CA THR A 34 1.91 25.62 0.43
C THR A 34 0.59 24.98 0.81
N PHE A 35 0.59 23.98 1.69
CA PHE A 35 -0.59 23.13 1.94
C PHE A 35 -1.33 23.45 3.24
N ALA A 36 -0.63 23.95 4.26
CA ALA A 36 -1.27 24.35 5.53
C ALA A 36 -1.46 25.86 5.64
N HIS A 37 -0.86 26.65 4.73
CA HIS A 37 -0.79 28.12 4.78
C HIS A 37 -0.18 28.65 6.09
N VAL A 38 0.74 27.88 6.68
CA VAL A 38 1.43 28.20 7.93
C VAL A 38 2.92 28.36 7.66
N ASP A 39 3.53 29.43 8.17
CA ASP A 39 4.98 29.64 8.16
C ASP A 39 5.60 29.08 9.46
N PRO A 40 6.32 27.93 9.42
CA PRO A 40 6.82 27.27 10.63
C PRO A 40 7.85 28.07 11.42
N VAL A 41 8.42 29.12 10.81
CA VAL A 41 9.33 30.06 11.47
C VAL A 41 8.58 30.96 12.47
N LYS A 42 7.26 31.12 12.29
CA LYS A 42 6.42 32.04 13.07
C LYS A 42 5.35 31.32 13.88
N GLU A 43 4.79 30.25 13.34
CA GLU A 43 3.61 29.58 13.89
C GLU A 43 3.75 28.05 13.85
N PRO A 44 3.20 27.30 14.84
CA PRO A 44 3.23 25.84 14.83
C PRO A 44 2.43 25.21 13.68
N ILE A 45 2.93 24.11 13.12
CA ILE A 45 2.27 23.39 12.01
C ILE A 45 1.10 22.56 12.56
N PRO A 46 -0.10 22.60 11.96
CA PRO A 46 -1.19 21.70 12.30
C PRO A 46 -0.90 20.29 11.77
N VAL A 47 -0.88 19.29 12.65
CA VAL A 47 -0.59 17.89 12.30
C VAL A 47 -1.61 16.94 12.93
N ILE A 48 -1.87 15.83 12.25
CA ILE A 48 -2.72 14.71 12.71
C ILE A 48 -2.06 13.40 12.26
N PRO A 49 -2.17 12.29 13.02
CA PRO A 49 -1.72 10.99 12.55
C PRO A 49 -2.34 10.65 11.18
N THR A 50 -1.52 10.15 10.25
CA THR A 50 -1.94 9.80 8.88
C THR A 50 -1.28 8.47 8.51
N CYS A 51 -2.01 7.60 7.80
CA CYS A 51 -1.45 6.36 7.26
C CYS A 51 -0.18 6.67 6.46
N HIS A 52 0.90 5.90 6.67
CA HIS A 52 2.22 6.27 6.18
C HIS A 52 3.03 5.11 5.59
N TYR A 53 2.99 3.92 6.19
CA TYR A 53 3.84 2.80 5.81
C TYR A 53 3.14 1.47 6.05
N MET A 54 3.34 0.51 5.16
CA MET A 54 2.86 -0.86 5.30
C MET A 54 3.97 -1.76 5.86
N MET A 55 3.84 -2.19 7.12
CA MET A 55 4.80 -3.14 7.73
C MET A 55 4.58 -4.59 7.26
N GLY A 56 3.33 -4.94 6.93
CA GLY A 56 3.00 -6.23 6.33
C GLY A 56 3.40 -6.29 4.85
N GLY A 57 3.16 -7.42 4.22
CA GLY A 57 3.54 -7.64 2.82
C GLY A 57 3.75 -9.11 2.52
N ILE A 58 4.37 -9.40 1.38
CA ILE A 58 4.73 -10.76 0.98
C ILE A 58 5.84 -11.27 1.91
N PRO A 59 5.65 -12.38 2.64
CA PRO A 59 6.68 -12.91 3.53
C PRO A 59 7.89 -13.38 2.72
N THR A 60 9.10 -13.03 3.14
CA THR A 60 10.33 -13.35 2.40
C THR A 60 11.47 -13.81 3.29
N LYS A 61 12.36 -14.60 2.71
CA LYS A 61 13.70 -14.84 3.26
C LYS A 61 14.57 -13.59 3.07
N VAL A 62 15.73 -13.52 3.74
CA VAL A 62 16.76 -12.47 3.51
C VAL A 62 17.22 -12.43 2.05
N THR A 63 17.19 -13.57 1.36
CA THR A 63 17.48 -13.71 -0.07
C THR A 63 16.42 -13.07 -0.98
N GLY A 64 15.31 -12.59 -0.42
CA GLY A 64 14.18 -12.03 -1.16
C GLY A 64 13.19 -13.08 -1.68
N GLN A 65 13.51 -14.38 -1.59
CA GLN A 65 12.60 -15.48 -2.00
C GLN A 65 11.29 -15.37 -1.22
N ALA A 66 10.16 -15.34 -1.95
CA ALA A 66 8.83 -15.30 -1.36
C ALA A 66 8.48 -16.65 -0.70
N LEU A 67 7.75 -16.58 0.40
CA LEU A 67 7.33 -17.73 1.19
C LEU A 67 5.82 -17.93 1.09
N THR A 68 5.41 -19.19 1.16
CA THR A 68 4.05 -19.64 1.44
C THR A 68 4.11 -20.73 2.51
N VAL A 69 2.96 -21.25 2.93
CA VAL A 69 2.88 -22.38 3.86
C VAL A 69 2.26 -23.60 3.16
N ASN A 70 2.76 -24.79 3.47
CA ASN A 70 2.13 -26.04 3.03
C ASN A 70 0.93 -26.42 3.93
N GLU A 71 0.28 -27.55 3.66
CA GLU A 71 -0.87 -28.05 4.44
C GLU A 71 -0.56 -28.32 5.92
N LYS A 72 0.74 -28.44 6.29
CA LYS A 72 1.21 -28.63 7.66
C LYS A 72 1.57 -27.32 8.37
N GLY A 73 1.47 -26.18 7.67
CA GLY A 73 1.87 -24.88 8.19
C GLY A 73 3.38 -24.64 8.18
N GLU A 74 4.15 -25.39 7.38
CA GLU A 74 5.61 -25.22 7.27
C GLU A 74 5.93 -24.29 6.10
N ASP A 75 6.96 -23.45 6.28
CA ASP A 75 7.42 -22.52 5.25
C ASP A 75 7.95 -23.25 4.01
N VAL A 76 7.47 -22.82 2.84
CA VAL A 76 7.90 -23.30 1.53
C VAL A 76 8.17 -22.09 0.64
N VAL A 77 9.31 -22.10 -0.05
CA VAL A 77 9.63 -21.07 -1.05
C VAL A 77 8.68 -21.18 -2.24
N ILE A 78 8.13 -20.06 -2.69
CA ILE A 78 7.38 -19.96 -3.95
C ILE A 78 8.39 -19.88 -5.10
N PRO A 79 8.51 -20.92 -5.95
CA PRO A 79 9.52 -20.93 -7.01
C PRO A 79 9.32 -19.76 -7.98
N GLY A 80 10.41 -19.05 -8.28
CA GLY A 80 10.42 -17.93 -9.22
C GLY A 80 9.91 -16.60 -8.69
N LEU A 81 9.39 -16.53 -7.45
CA LEU A 81 8.84 -15.30 -6.88
C LEU A 81 9.75 -14.70 -5.81
N PHE A 82 10.00 -13.40 -5.92
CA PHE A 82 10.80 -12.61 -4.99
C PHE A 82 10.09 -11.31 -4.64
N ALA A 83 10.36 -10.76 -3.47
CA ALA A 83 9.89 -9.44 -3.07
C ALA A 83 10.97 -8.70 -2.25
N VAL A 84 11.10 -7.39 -2.47
CA VAL A 84 12.04 -6.52 -1.76
C VAL A 84 11.40 -5.15 -1.48
N GLY A 85 11.84 -4.49 -0.40
CA GLY A 85 11.33 -3.19 0.01
C GLY A 85 9.97 -3.24 0.70
N GLU A 86 9.19 -2.16 0.61
CA GLU A 86 7.94 -2.02 1.40
C GLU A 86 6.86 -3.06 1.06
N ILE A 87 6.93 -3.70 -0.11
CA ILE A 87 6.01 -4.81 -0.47
C ILE A 87 6.38 -6.13 0.24
N ALA A 88 7.59 -6.24 0.79
CA ALA A 88 8.10 -7.43 1.44
C ALA A 88 7.97 -7.36 2.97
N CYS A 89 7.74 -8.52 3.57
CA CYS A 89 7.68 -8.75 5.00
C CYS A 89 8.77 -9.75 5.39
N VAL A 90 10.03 -9.27 5.52
CA VAL A 90 11.17 -10.12 5.86
C VAL A 90 11.06 -10.82 7.23
N SER A 91 10.63 -10.23 8.36
CA SER A 91 10.27 -8.84 8.68
C SER A 91 11.30 -8.20 9.62
N VAL A 92 11.93 -7.11 9.19
CA VAL A 92 12.82 -6.29 10.03
C VAL A 92 12.10 -5.13 10.74
N HIS A 93 10.81 -4.93 10.42
CA HIS A 93 10.00 -3.84 10.98
C HIS A 93 9.00 -4.32 12.03
N GLY A 94 8.69 -5.62 12.06
CA GLY A 94 7.72 -6.19 13.00
C GLY A 94 6.40 -5.42 12.98
N ALA A 95 5.89 -5.06 14.17
CA ALA A 95 4.65 -4.30 14.31
C ALA A 95 4.82 -2.77 14.23
N ASN A 96 6.06 -2.24 14.24
CA ASN A 96 6.32 -0.81 14.21
C ASN A 96 7.70 -0.49 13.65
N ARG A 97 7.74 0.15 12.49
CA ARG A 97 8.99 0.55 11.83
C ARG A 97 9.66 1.74 12.53
N LEU A 98 10.98 1.68 12.69
CA LEU A 98 11.80 2.82 13.10
C LEU A 98 12.11 3.77 11.93
N ALA A 99 12.15 5.08 12.20
CA ALA A 99 12.41 6.09 11.18
C ALA A 99 13.78 5.89 10.52
N GLY A 100 13.86 6.05 9.20
CA GLY A 100 15.07 5.83 8.41
C GLY A 100 15.29 4.37 7.96
N ASN A 101 14.73 3.38 8.66
CA ASN A 101 14.98 1.97 8.33
C ASN A 101 14.36 1.50 7.02
N SER A 102 13.32 2.17 6.51
CA SER A 102 12.72 1.80 5.21
C SER A 102 13.74 1.99 4.07
N LEU A 103 14.46 3.11 4.02
CA LEU A 103 15.48 3.32 2.98
C LEU A 103 16.66 2.36 3.13
N LEU A 104 17.01 2.00 4.37
CA LEU A 104 18.02 0.98 4.64
C LEU A 104 17.57 -0.39 4.09
N ASP A 105 16.31 -0.78 4.34
CA ASP A 105 15.68 -1.99 3.83
C ASP A 105 15.74 -2.05 2.30
N LEU A 106 15.30 -0.99 1.60
CA LEU A 106 15.34 -0.93 0.13
C LEU A 106 16.74 -1.27 -0.42
N VAL A 107 17.78 -0.64 0.14
CA VAL A 107 19.16 -0.81 -0.35
C VAL A 107 19.73 -2.18 0.03
N VAL A 108 19.51 -2.62 1.28
CA VAL A 108 20.08 -3.86 1.78
C VAL A 108 19.43 -5.08 1.15
N PHE A 109 18.09 -5.17 1.19
CA PHE A 109 17.38 -6.36 0.70
C PHE A 109 17.26 -6.36 -0.83
N GLY A 110 17.17 -5.19 -1.47
CA GLY A 110 17.31 -5.08 -2.93
C GLY A 110 18.65 -5.63 -3.40
N ARG A 111 19.75 -5.29 -2.71
CA ARG A 111 21.08 -5.83 -3.01
C ARG A 111 21.19 -7.32 -2.66
N ALA A 112 20.64 -7.75 -1.52
CA ALA A 112 20.69 -9.16 -1.10
C ALA A 112 20.02 -10.08 -2.11
N ALA A 113 18.83 -9.71 -2.60
CA ALA A 113 18.14 -10.46 -3.66
C ALA A 113 19.00 -10.57 -4.92
N GLY A 114 19.67 -9.48 -5.33
CA GLY A 114 20.59 -9.50 -6.46
C GLY A 114 21.82 -10.40 -6.25
N LEU A 115 22.41 -10.41 -5.05
CA LEU A 115 23.58 -11.24 -4.72
C LEU A 115 23.25 -12.74 -4.68
N HIS A 116 22.05 -13.10 -4.23
CA HIS A 116 21.63 -14.50 -4.06
C HIS A 116 20.79 -15.04 -5.23
N LEU A 117 20.58 -14.24 -6.29
CA LEU A 117 19.67 -14.62 -7.38
C LEU A 117 20.14 -15.89 -8.11
N GLN A 118 21.44 -16.01 -8.38
CA GLN A 118 22.00 -17.18 -9.07
C GLN A 118 21.83 -18.47 -8.24
N GLU A 119 22.13 -18.39 -6.94
CA GLU A 119 21.96 -19.50 -6.00
C GLU A 119 20.48 -19.89 -5.90
N SER A 120 19.59 -18.91 -5.81
CA SER A 120 18.13 -19.14 -5.69
C SER A 120 17.55 -19.78 -6.97
N ILE A 121 18.01 -19.35 -8.15
CA ILE A 121 17.62 -19.97 -9.44
C ILE A 121 18.15 -21.40 -9.54
N ALA A 122 19.36 -21.66 -9.05
CA ALA A 122 19.91 -23.02 -9.04
C ALA A 122 19.15 -23.93 -8.05
N GLU A 123 18.78 -23.41 -6.88
CA GLU A 123 18.04 -24.12 -5.83
C GLU A 123 16.63 -24.54 -6.29
N GLN A 124 15.90 -23.63 -6.95
CA GLN A 124 14.55 -23.94 -7.44
C GLN A 124 14.54 -24.88 -8.66
N GLY A 125 15.67 -24.99 -9.37
CA GLY A 125 15.80 -25.76 -10.59
C GLY A 125 15.11 -25.13 -11.81
N THR A 126 14.99 -25.91 -12.88
CA THR A 126 14.33 -25.46 -14.11
C THR A 126 12.82 -25.43 -13.92
N LEU A 127 12.22 -24.26 -14.16
CA LEU A 127 10.77 -24.10 -14.19
C LEU A 127 10.21 -24.57 -15.54
N ARG A 128 9.00 -25.13 -15.52
CA ARG A 128 8.26 -25.46 -16.74
C ARG A 128 7.78 -24.17 -17.41
N ASP A 129 7.77 -24.16 -18.74
CA ASP A 129 7.13 -23.09 -19.50
C ASP A 129 5.65 -22.93 -19.12
N ALA A 130 5.18 -21.70 -19.11
CA ALA A 130 3.77 -21.38 -18.94
C ALA A 130 2.98 -21.82 -20.19
N SER A 131 1.80 -22.40 -20.01
CA SER A 131 0.90 -22.66 -21.13
C SER A 131 0.24 -21.37 -21.62
N GLU A 132 -0.38 -21.40 -22.79
CA GLU A 132 -1.20 -20.29 -23.28
C GLU A 132 -2.33 -19.94 -22.29
N SER A 133 -2.99 -20.95 -21.73
CA SER A 133 -4.04 -20.75 -20.72
C SER A 133 -3.51 -20.12 -19.43
N ASP A 134 -2.27 -20.40 -19.02
CA ASP A 134 -1.65 -19.75 -17.85
C ASP A 134 -1.50 -18.25 -18.09
N VAL A 135 -1.08 -17.86 -19.31
CA VAL A 135 -0.95 -16.45 -19.70
C VAL A 135 -2.32 -15.79 -19.86
N GLU A 136 -3.27 -16.45 -20.52
CA GLU A 136 -4.64 -15.94 -20.70
C GLU A 136 -5.34 -15.72 -19.37
N GLY A 137 -5.21 -16.65 -18.42
CA GLY A 137 -5.77 -16.50 -17.07
C GLY A 137 -5.24 -15.27 -16.32
N SER A 138 -4.01 -14.83 -16.59
CA SER A 138 -3.47 -13.59 -16.03
C SER A 138 -4.18 -12.32 -16.53
N LEU A 139 -4.87 -12.42 -17.67
CA LEU A 139 -5.57 -11.31 -18.32
C LEU A 139 -7.05 -11.22 -17.94
N ASP A 140 -7.62 -12.19 -17.23
CA ASP A 140 -9.03 -12.22 -16.85
C ASP A 140 -9.51 -10.92 -16.19
N ARG A 141 -8.69 -10.40 -15.27
CA ARG A 141 -8.97 -9.14 -14.56
C ARG A 141 -9.01 -7.93 -15.49
N LEU A 142 -8.05 -7.84 -16.42
CA LEU A 142 -8.00 -6.78 -17.44
C LEU A 142 -9.19 -6.90 -18.40
N ASN A 143 -9.48 -8.11 -18.85
CA ASN A 143 -10.55 -8.41 -19.79
C ASN A 143 -11.92 -8.07 -19.19
N ARG A 144 -12.15 -8.32 -17.89
CA ARG A 144 -13.36 -7.88 -17.20
C ARG A 144 -13.57 -6.36 -17.33
N TRP A 145 -12.58 -5.54 -16.99
CA TRP A 145 -12.67 -4.08 -17.15
C TRP A 145 -12.90 -3.69 -18.61
N ASN A 146 -12.15 -4.29 -19.53
CA ASN A 146 -12.29 -4.04 -20.95
C ASN A 146 -13.66 -4.44 -21.51
N ASN A 147 -14.47 -5.27 -20.83
CA ASN A 147 -15.78 -5.71 -21.31
C ASN A 147 -16.98 -5.12 -20.53
N THR A 148 -16.76 -4.54 -19.34
CA THR A 148 -17.84 -3.91 -18.57
C THR A 148 -18.02 -2.43 -18.93
N ARG A 149 -19.17 -2.09 -19.52
CA ARG A 149 -19.58 -0.71 -19.86
C ARG A 149 -20.76 -0.20 -19.04
N SER A 150 -21.69 -1.09 -18.71
CA SER A 150 -22.84 -0.80 -17.87
C SER A 150 -22.62 -1.43 -16.50
N GLY A 151 -22.08 -0.63 -15.57
CA GLY A 151 -21.64 -1.07 -14.26
C GLY A 151 -21.53 0.09 -13.27
N GLU A 152 -21.15 -0.22 -12.04
CA GLU A 152 -21.00 0.78 -10.98
C GLU A 152 -19.81 1.72 -11.23
N ASP A 153 -19.89 2.92 -10.66
CA ASP A 153 -18.83 3.92 -10.76
C ASP A 153 -17.63 3.55 -9.87
N PRO A 154 -16.44 3.31 -10.45
CA PRO A 154 -15.26 2.98 -9.65
C PRO A 154 -14.83 4.10 -8.70
N VAL A 155 -15.19 5.37 -8.99
CA VAL A 155 -14.88 6.50 -8.09
C VAL A 155 -15.62 6.37 -6.76
N GLU A 156 -16.90 6.00 -6.81
CA GLU A 156 -17.72 5.86 -5.61
C GLU A 156 -17.33 4.61 -4.81
N ILE A 157 -16.91 3.54 -5.49
CA ILE A 157 -16.35 2.34 -4.84
C ILE A 157 -15.03 2.69 -4.12
N ARG A 158 -14.13 3.45 -4.77
CA ARG A 158 -12.87 3.88 -4.17
C ARG A 158 -13.09 4.73 -2.91
N LYS A 159 -14.01 5.69 -2.96
CA LYS A 159 -14.34 6.53 -1.79
C LYS A 159 -14.90 5.69 -0.64
N ALA A 160 -15.86 4.81 -0.93
CA ALA A 160 -16.45 3.93 0.08
C ALA A 160 -15.41 3.00 0.72
N LEU A 161 -14.48 2.46 -0.08
CA LEU A 161 -13.36 1.65 0.39
C LEU A 161 -12.47 2.45 1.37
N GLN A 162 -12.05 3.66 0.98
CA GLN A 162 -11.18 4.52 1.79
C GLN A 162 -11.87 4.97 3.09
N GLU A 163 -13.15 5.33 3.03
CA GLU A 163 -13.94 5.73 4.20
C GLU A 163 -14.08 4.58 5.21
N CYS A 164 -14.42 3.37 4.73
CA CYS A 164 -14.51 2.19 5.58
C CYS A 164 -13.17 1.91 6.30
N MET A 165 -12.05 1.94 5.55
CA MET A 165 -10.73 1.73 6.16
C MET A 165 -10.37 2.82 7.17
N GLN A 166 -10.69 4.08 6.87
CA GLN A 166 -10.37 5.22 7.74
C GLN A 166 -11.20 5.22 9.03
N HIS A 167 -12.46 4.79 8.99
CA HIS A 167 -13.34 4.76 10.16
C HIS A 167 -13.09 3.53 11.04
N ASN A 168 -12.91 2.35 10.43
CA ASN A 168 -12.94 1.08 11.17
C ASN A 168 -11.55 0.49 11.46
N PHE A 169 -10.51 0.86 10.69
CA PHE A 169 -9.19 0.21 10.74
C PHE A 169 -8.02 1.19 10.96
N SER A 170 -8.31 2.39 11.49
CA SER A 170 -7.33 3.44 11.78
C SER A 170 -6.52 3.15 13.07
N VAL A 171 -6.06 4.20 13.76
CA VAL A 171 -5.14 4.13 14.91
C VAL A 171 -5.73 3.37 16.09
N PHE A 172 -7.00 3.64 16.43
CA PHE A 172 -7.72 2.93 17.48
C PHE A 172 -8.76 2.03 16.84
N ARG A 173 -8.87 0.82 17.35
CA ARG A 173 -9.68 -0.26 16.78
C ARG A 173 -10.47 -0.94 17.89
N GLU A 174 -11.69 -1.35 17.55
CA GLU A 174 -12.62 -2.03 18.45
C GLU A 174 -13.28 -3.17 17.69
N GLY A 175 -13.50 -4.30 18.36
CA GLY A 175 -13.97 -5.54 17.73
C GLY A 175 -15.26 -5.37 16.93
N ASP A 176 -16.26 -4.71 17.53
CA ASP A 176 -17.57 -4.50 16.88
C ASP A 176 -17.45 -3.62 15.63
N ALA A 177 -16.69 -2.52 15.70
CA ALA A 177 -16.46 -1.62 14.57
C ALA A 177 -15.68 -2.30 13.43
N MET A 178 -14.66 -3.09 13.76
CA MET A 178 -13.90 -3.86 12.76
C MET A 178 -14.76 -4.93 12.10
N HIS A 179 -15.64 -5.60 12.86
CA HIS A 179 -16.57 -6.57 12.31
C HIS A 179 -17.54 -5.93 11.30
N GLU A 180 -18.12 -4.79 11.67
CA GLU A 180 -18.97 -4.02 10.75
C GLU A 180 -18.20 -3.58 9.50
N GLY A 181 -16.99 -3.04 9.68
CA GLY A 181 -16.12 -2.64 8.58
C GLY A 181 -15.81 -3.80 7.62
N LEU A 182 -15.55 -5.00 8.14
CA LEU A 182 -15.31 -6.18 7.31
C LEU A 182 -16.55 -6.58 6.48
N GLU A 183 -17.75 -6.54 7.06
CA GLU A 183 -18.99 -6.79 6.30
C GLU A 183 -19.22 -5.72 5.22
N GLN A 184 -18.95 -4.44 5.51
CA GLN A 184 -18.99 -3.38 4.51
C GLN A 184 -18.00 -3.64 3.38
N LEU A 185 -16.77 -4.06 3.67
CA LEU A 185 -15.76 -4.39 2.66
C LEU A 185 -16.19 -5.56 1.76
N LYS A 186 -16.87 -6.58 2.31
CA LYS A 186 -17.43 -7.67 1.48
C LYS A 186 -18.43 -7.13 0.45
N VAL A 187 -19.32 -6.22 0.85
CA VAL A 187 -20.28 -5.58 -0.06
C VAL A 187 -19.54 -4.76 -1.11
N ILE A 188 -18.58 -3.92 -0.72
CA ILE A 188 -17.80 -3.10 -1.64
C ILE A 188 -17.01 -3.97 -2.63
N ARG A 189 -16.47 -5.11 -2.18
CA ARG A 189 -15.76 -6.08 -3.02
C ARG A 189 -16.66 -6.69 -4.09
N GLU A 190 -17.90 -7.04 -3.76
CA GLU A 190 -18.87 -7.53 -4.76
C GLU A 190 -19.26 -6.43 -5.78
N ARG A 191 -19.46 -5.19 -5.31
CA ARG A 191 -19.72 -4.04 -6.20
C ARG A 191 -18.60 -3.84 -7.22
N LEU A 192 -17.34 -3.98 -6.78
CA LEU A 192 -16.16 -3.84 -7.64
C LEU A 192 -16.11 -4.86 -8.79
N LYS A 193 -16.67 -6.08 -8.61
CA LYS A 193 -16.73 -7.08 -9.68
C LYS A 193 -17.52 -6.59 -10.89
N ASN A 194 -18.54 -5.75 -10.68
CA ASN A 194 -19.38 -5.18 -11.73
C ASN A 194 -19.13 -3.67 -11.97
N ALA A 195 -17.96 -3.16 -11.59
CA ALA A 195 -17.57 -1.79 -11.89
C ALA A 195 -17.23 -1.61 -13.38
N ARG A 196 -17.54 -0.43 -13.93
CA ARG A 196 -17.35 -0.13 -15.37
C ARG A 196 -16.03 0.57 -15.65
N LEU A 197 -15.54 0.39 -16.88
CA LEU A 197 -14.50 1.23 -17.48
C LEU A 197 -15.14 2.09 -18.58
N ASP A 198 -15.10 3.42 -18.42
CA ASP A 198 -15.73 4.35 -19.36
C ASP A 198 -14.83 4.65 -20.57
N ASP A 199 -13.55 4.98 -20.34
CA ASP A 199 -12.56 5.20 -21.39
C ASP A 199 -12.00 3.87 -21.90
N THR A 200 -12.21 3.61 -23.19
CA THR A 200 -11.76 2.38 -23.86
C THR A 200 -10.56 2.61 -24.77
N SER A 201 -10.01 3.82 -24.82
CA SER A 201 -8.86 4.15 -25.65
C SER A 201 -7.65 3.25 -25.32
N SER A 202 -6.76 3.07 -26.29
CA SER A 202 -5.51 2.31 -26.14
C SER A 202 -4.38 3.21 -25.67
N GLU A 203 -4.26 4.42 -26.22
CA GLU A 203 -3.14 5.31 -25.99
C GLU A 203 -3.29 6.05 -24.65
N PHE A 204 -2.35 5.81 -23.73
CA PHE A 204 -2.26 6.55 -22.47
C PHE A 204 -3.56 6.60 -21.65
N ASN A 205 -4.31 5.49 -21.65
CA ASN A 205 -5.56 5.38 -20.91
C ASN A 205 -5.29 5.22 -19.40
N THR A 206 -5.30 6.35 -18.69
CA THR A 206 -5.09 6.42 -17.24
C THR A 206 -6.26 5.85 -16.45
N GLN A 207 -7.50 5.97 -16.95
CA GLN A 207 -8.67 5.40 -16.28
C GLN A 207 -8.56 3.88 -16.15
N ARG A 208 -8.08 3.18 -17.19
CA ARG A 208 -7.84 1.73 -17.15
C ARG A 208 -6.83 1.37 -16.06
N VAL A 209 -5.73 2.12 -15.97
CA VAL A 209 -4.70 1.92 -14.93
C VAL A 209 -5.31 2.10 -13.54
N GLU A 210 -6.03 3.19 -13.30
CA GLU A 210 -6.66 3.49 -12.02
C GLU A 210 -7.73 2.47 -11.60
N CYS A 211 -8.45 1.87 -12.57
CA CYS A 211 -9.41 0.80 -12.30
C CYS A 211 -8.69 -0.51 -11.90
N LEU A 212 -7.56 -0.82 -12.56
CA LEU A 212 -6.73 -1.95 -12.17
C LEU A 212 -6.08 -1.74 -10.81
N GLU A 213 -5.69 -0.51 -10.47
CA GLU A 213 -5.19 -0.16 -9.13
C GLU A 213 -6.27 -0.34 -8.06
N LEU A 214 -7.54 -0.05 -8.38
CA LEU A 214 -8.64 -0.22 -7.44
C LEU A 214 -8.85 -1.68 -7.00
N ASP A 215 -8.65 -2.64 -7.89
CA ASP A 215 -8.65 -4.06 -7.51
C ASP A 215 -7.53 -4.36 -6.49
N ASN A 216 -6.33 -3.82 -6.70
CA ASN A 216 -5.21 -4.02 -5.79
C ASN A 216 -5.46 -3.36 -4.42
N LEU A 217 -6.07 -2.16 -4.42
CA LEU A 217 -6.48 -1.47 -3.20
C LEU A 217 -7.50 -2.31 -2.41
N MET A 218 -8.48 -2.90 -3.10
CA MET A 218 -9.49 -3.75 -2.48
C MET A 218 -8.86 -4.98 -1.81
N GLU A 219 -7.99 -5.71 -2.52
CA GLU A 219 -7.33 -6.90 -1.94
C GLU A 219 -6.43 -6.54 -0.76
N THR A 220 -5.70 -5.43 -0.84
CA THR A 220 -4.87 -4.92 0.26
C THR A 220 -5.72 -4.56 1.48
N ALA A 221 -6.82 -3.83 1.26
CA ALA A 221 -7.75 -3.42 2.31
C ALA A 221 -8.42 -4.62 2.97
N PHE A 222 -8.88 -5.59 2.17
CA PHE A 222 -9.55 -6.79 2.68
C PHE A 222 -8.59 -7.65 3.50
N ALA A 223 -7.38 -7.90 3.01
CA ALA A 223 -6.36 -8.64 3.76
C ALA A 223 -5.99 -7.92 5.08
N THR A 224 -5.87 -6.59 5.05
CA THR A 224 -5.62 -5.77 6.24
C THR A 224 -6.76 -5.90 7.26
N ALA A 225 -8.01 -5.84 6.80
CA ALA A 225 -9.18 -5.93 7.66
C ALA A 225 -9.37 -7.32 8.28
N VAL A 226 -9.12 -8.39 7.53
CA VAL A 226 -9.20 -9.77 8.05
C VAL A 226 -8.08 -10.07 9.06
N SER A 227 -6.92 -9.43 8.90
CA SER A 227 -5.77 -9.62 9.80
C SER A 227 -5.88 -8.82 11.11
N ALA A 228 -6.68 -7.75 11.13
CA ALA A 228 -6.85 -6.85 12.26
C ALA A 228 -7.86 -7.40 13.28
#